data_AF-A0A9D7SIK1-F1
#
_entry.id   AF-A0A9D7SIK1-F1
#
_cell.length_a   1.000
_cell.length_b   1.000
_cell.length_c   1.000
_cell.angle_alpha   90.00
_cell.angle_beta   90.00
_cell.angle_gamma   90.00
#
_symmetry.space_group_name_H-M   'P 1'
#
loop_
_entity.id
_entity.type
_entity.pdbx_description
1 polymer ?
#
loop_
_entity_poly.entity_id
_entity_poly.type
_entity_poly.pdbx_seq_one_letter_code
_entity_poly.pdbx_strand_id
1 'polypeptide(L)'
;MPSFSYNDMTFTVAPRGDRWDISYALPNGASALVGAGLFKGLAEAEAAARARALIKTIFPVGIKSVGPDVAHPNTIGDLKIVGPDVTHPNFIYWTKDSVSCPKQL
;
A
#
# COMPACT_ATOMS: atom_id res chain seq x y z
N MET A 1 1.31 -18.66 -16.34
CA MET A 1 1.40 -18.22 -14.93
C MET A 1 1.09 -16.74 -14.87
N PRO A 2 -0.09 -16.37 -14.38
CA PRO A 2 -0.48 -14.98 -14.29
C PRO A 2 0.29 -14.31 -13.16
N SER A 3 0.88 -13.15 -13.47
CA SER A 3 1.48 -12.26 -12.50
C SER A 3 0.90 -10.86 -12.64
N PHE A 4 0.80 -10.12 -11.53
CA PHE A 4 0.35 -8.74 -11.54
C PHE A 4 1.06 -7.93 -10.45
N SER A 5 1.29 -6.65 -10.73
CA SER A 5 1.88 -5.73 -9.77
C SER A 5 0.80 -4.97 -8.99
N TYR A 6 1.02 -4.77 -7.70
CA TYR A 6 0.14 -4.01 -6.81
C TYR A 6 0.91 -3.56 -5.56
N ASN A 7 0.77 -2.29 -5.14
CA ASN A 7 1.51 -1.69 -4.02
C ASN A 7 3.03 -1.97 -4.06
N ASP A 8 3.65 -1.74 -5.23
CA ASP A 8 5.09 -2.00 -5.48
C ASP A 8 5.54 -3.44 -5.21
N MET A 9 4.62 -4.38 -5.09
CA MET A 9 4.85 -5.82 -5.00
C MET A 9 4.42 -6.51 -6.29
N THR A 10 5.15 -7.54 -6.69
CA THR A 10 4.76 -8.41 -7.80
C THR A 10 4.16 -9.68 -7.24
N PHE A 11 2.89 -9.93 -7.53
CA PHE A 11 2.17 -11.14 -7.14
C PHE A 11 2.16 -12.15 -8.28
N THR A 12 2.34 -13.42 -7.94
CA THR A 12 2.33 -14.54 -8.89
C THR A 12 1.33 -15.58 -8.44
N VAL A 13 0.52 -16.06 -9.37
CA VAL A 13 -0.45 -17.14 -9.13
C VAL A 13 0.08 -18.40 -9.80
N ALA A 14 0.32 -19.45 -9.02
CA ALA A 14 0.93 -20.69 -9.48
C ALA A 14 -0.04 -21.87 -9.28
N PRO A 15 -0.18 -22.79 -10.25
CA PRO A 15 -0.96 -23.99 -10.05
C PRO A 15 -0.25 -24.94 -9.07
N ARG A 16 -1.04 -25.59 -8.22
CA ARG A 16 -0.64 -26.65 -7.30
C ARG A 16 -1.67 -27.77 -7.34
N GLY A 17 -1.51 -28.69 -8.28
CA GLY A 17 -2.49 -29.74 -8.54
C GLY A 17 -3.82 -29.15 -9.03
N ASP A 18 -4.91 -29.42 -8.31
CA ASP A 18 -6.24 -28.86 -8.59
C ASP A 18 -6.50 -27.53 -7.87
N ARG A 19 -5.46 -26.90 -7.30
CA ARG A 19 -5.53 -25.66 -6.51
C ARG A 19 -4.50 -24.64 -6.98
N TRP A 20 -4.48 -23.48 -6.33
CA TRP A 20 -3.65 -22.34 -6.68
C TRP A 20 -2.94 -21.76 -5.46
N ASP A 21 -1.66 -21.45 -5.61
CA ASP A 21 -0.83 -20.77 -4.63
C ASP A 21 -0.59 -19.32 -5.09
N ILE A 22 -0.54 -18.38 -4.14
CA ILE A 22 -0.23 -16.97 -4.41
C ILE A 22 1.03 -16.61 -3.64
N SER A 23 2.03 -16.08 -4.33
CA SER A 23 3.26 -15.54 -3.73
C SER A 23 3.44 -14.07 -4.13
N TYR A 24 4.26 -13.35 -3.38
CA TYR A 24 4.70 -12.00 -3.74
C TYR A 24 6.21 -11.86 -3.69
N ALA A 25 6.72 -10.91 -4.47
CA ALA A 25 8.10 -10.43 -4.42
C ALA A 25 8.12 -8.92 -4.23
N LEU A 26 9.02 -8.45 -3.35
CA LEU A 26 9.34 -7.06 -3.11
C LEU A 26 10.49 -6.59 -4.03
N PRO A 27 10.66 -5.28 -4.26
CA PRO A 27 11.73 -4.74 -5.09
C PRO A 27 13.14 -5.05 -4.57
N ASN A 28 13.28 -5.28 -3.25
CA ASN A 28 14.53 -5.68 -2.61
C ASN A 28 14.87 -7.18 -2.78
N GLY A 29 14.07 -7.93 -3.57
CA GLY A 29 14.26 -9.35 -3.80
C GLY A 29 13.69 -10.28 -2.73
N ALA A 30 13.17 -9.74 -1.62
CA ALA A 30 12.48 -10.55 -0.62
C ALA A 30 11.15 -11.07 -1.19
N SER A 31 10.79 -12.30 -0.85
CA SER A 31 9.54 -12.93 -1.32
C SER A 31 8.92 -13.77 -0.22
N ALA A 32 7.60 -13.94 -0.29
CA ALA A 32 6.87 -14.83 0.61
C ALA A 32 5.59 -15.37 -0.02
N LEU A 33 5.01 -16.36 0.64
CA LEU A 33 3.74 -16.97 0.26
C LEU A 33 2.58 -16.22 0.93
N VAL A 34 1.63 -15.75 0.13
CA VAL A 34 0.39 -15.09 0.62
C VAL A 34 -0.63 -16.13 1.04
N GLY A 35 -0.77 -17.21 0.26
CA GLY A 35 -1.74 -18.26 0.50
C GLY A 35 -1.46 -19.48 -0.35
N ALA A 36 -1.79 -20.66 0.19
CA ALA A 36 -1.54 -21.94 -0.44
C ALA A 36 -2.84 -22.73 -0.59
N GLY A 37 -2.99 -23.47 -1.69
CA GLY A 37 -4.10 -24.38 -1.89
C GLY A 37 -5.46 -23.68 -2.05
N LEU A 38 -5.48 -22.49 -2.62
CA LEU A 38 -6.68 -21.70 -2.86
C LEU A 38 -7.42 -22.16 -4.13
N PHE A 39 -8.66 -21.70 -4.30
CA PHE A 39 -9.40 -21.76 -5.57
C PHE A 39 -9.49 -23.14 -6.23
N LYS A 40 -9.80 -24.18 -5.44
CA LYS A 40 -9.90 -25.56 -5.92
C LYS A 40 -10.80 -25.68 -7.17
N GLY A 41 -10.28 -26.31 -8.22
CA GLY A 41 -11.01 -26.62 -9.45
C GLY A 41 -11.29 -25.42 -10.37
N LEU A 42 -10.77 -24.23 -10.07
CA LEU A 42 -10.95 -23.06 -10.93
C LEU A 42 -9.97 -23.06 -12.10
N ALA A 43 -10.44 -22.57 -13.25
CA ALA A 43 -9.60 -22.26 -14.40
C ALA A 43 -8.64 -21.10 -14.10
N GLU A 44 -7.51 -21.05 -14.80
CA GLU A 44 -6.44 -20.05 -14.58
C GLU A 44 -6.97 -18.60 -14.58
N ALA A 45 -7.83 -18.26 -15.52
CA ALA A 45 -8.38 -16.91 -15.65
C ALA A 45 -9.24 -16.51 -14.42
N GLU A 46 -10.05 -17.43 -13.91
CA GLU A 46 -10.88 -17.17 -12.72
C GLU A 46 -10.04 -17.12 -11.44
N ALA A 47 -9.06 -18.03 -11.31
CA ALA A 47 -8.13 -18.03 -10.20
C ALA A 47 -7.32 -16.72 -10.15
N ALA A 48 -6.88 -16.21 -11.31
CA ALA A 48 -6.17 -14.93 -11.40
C ALA A 48 -7.06 -13.74 -11.00
N ALA A 49 -8.33 -13.72 -11.45
CA ALA A 49 -9.28 -12.68 -11.09
C ALA A 49 -9.58 -12.68 -9.57
N ARG A 50 -9.81 -13.85 -8.98
CA ARG A 50 -10.05 -14.00 -7.54
C ARG A 50 -8.81 -13.70 -6.71
N ALA A 51 -7.62 -14.08 -7.17
CA ALA A 51 -6.36 -13.72 -6.53
C ALA A 51 -6.21 -12.20 -6.49
N ARG A 52 -6.45 -11.50 -7.60
CA ARG A 52 -6.37 -10.03 -7.67
C ARG A 52 -7.35 -9.35 -6.72
N ALA A 53 -8.58 -9.86 -6.63
CA ALA A 53 -9.57 -9.35 -5.68
C ALA A 53 -9.10 -9.56 -4.22
N LEU A 54 -8.65 -10.77 -3.88
CA LEU A 54 -8.15 -11.10 -2.54
C LEU A 54 -6.97 -10.21 -2.15
N ILE A 55 -5.99 -10.03 -3.04
CA ILE A 55 -4.82 -9.16 -2.79
C ILE A 55 -5.24 -7.72 -2.50
N LYS A 56 -6.17 -7.15 -3.26
CA LYS A 56 -6.69 -5.80 -2.99
C LYS A 56 -7.42 -5.67 -1.66
N THR A 57 -8.03 -6.75 -1.18
CA THR A 57 -8.70 -6.78 0.13
C THR A 57 -7.70 -6.85 1.28
N ILE A 58 -6.67 -7.69 1.19
CA ILE A 58 -5.74 -7.93 2.30
C ILE A 58 -4.54 -6.96 2.32
N PHE A 59 -4.22 -6.34 1.18
CA PHE A 59 -3.23 -5.27 1.05
C PHE A 59 -3.92 -3.96 0.68
N PRO A 60 -4.73 -3.35 1.57
CA PRO A 60 -5.40 -2.09 1.24
C PRO A 60 -4.36 -1.04 0.82
N VAL A 61 -4.69 -0.20 -0.17
CA VAL A 61 -3.85 0.95 -0.53
C VAL A 61 -3.86 1.89 0.67
N GLY A 62 -2.82 1.83 1.49
CA GLY A 62 -2.62 2.82 2.54
C GLY A 62 -2.40 4.18 1.87
N ILE A 63 -3.29 5.14 2.12
CA ILE A 63 -3.01 6.54 1.78
C ILE A 63 -1.85 6.97 2.68
N LYS A 64 -0.63 6.91 2.16
CA LYS A 64 0.52 7.51 2.83
C LYS A 64 0.41 9.02 2.61
N SER A 65 -0.14 9.73 3.60
CA SER A 65 -0.03 11.18 3.67
C SER A 65 1.45 11.51 3.91
N VAL A 66 2.19 11.72 2.83
CA VAL A 66 3.56 12.23 2.90
C VAL A 66 3.40 13.72 3.14
N GLY A 67 3.63 14.15 4.38
CA GLY A 67 3.76 15.57 4.70
C GLY A 67 4.85 16.20 3.82
N PRO A 68 4.77 17.52 3.53
CA PRO A 68 5.83 18.20 2.81
C PRO A 68 7.17 17.94 3.50
N ASP A 69 8.24 17.79 2.72
CA ASP A 69 9.59 17.60 3.26
C ASP A 69 9.96 18.84 4.10
N VAL A 70 9.79 18.72 5.41
CA VAL A 70 10.09 19.78 6.38
C VAL A 70 11.58 19.90 6.68
N ALA A 71 12.38 18.88 6.32
CA ALA A 71 13.83 18.90 6.53
C ALA A 71 14.54 19.74 5.48
N HIS A 72 13.94 19.91 4.29
CA HIS A 72 14.51 20.67 3.19
C HIS A 72 13.53 21.78 2.72
N PRO A 73 13.63 22.99 3.32
CA PRO A 73 12.82 24.13 2.92
C PRO A 73 13.07 24.53 1.46
N ASN A 74 12.01 24.79 0.70
CA ASN A 74 12.13 25.32 -0.66
C ASN A 74 12.54 26.80 -0.61
N THR A 75 13.49 27.19 -1.45
CA THR A 75 13.97 28.59 -1.55
C THR A 75 13.63 29.18 -2.91
N ILE A 76 13.06 30.39 -2.94
CA ILE A 76 12.83 31.19 -4.15
C ILE A 76 13.50 32.56 -3.93
N GLY A 77 14.72 32.73 -4.46
CA GLY A 77 15.55 33.89 -4.10
C GLY A 77 15.80 33.92 -2.59
N ASP A 78 15.51 35.04 -1.93
CA ASP A 78 15.62 35.19 -0.48
C ASP A 78 14.40 34.62 0.30
N LEU A 79 13.35 34.18 -0.40
CA LEU A 79 12.15 33.63 0.23
C LEU A 79 12.35 32.16 0.61
N LYS A 80 12.24 31.85 1.90
CA LYS A 80 12.25 30.50 2.46
C LYS A 80 10.82 30.02 2.74
N ILE A 81 10.35 29.02 1.99
CA ILE A 81 9.06 28.37 2.21
C ILE A 81 9.29 27.17 3.14
N VAL A 82 8.88 27.32 4.40
CA VAL A 82 8.94 26.25 5.41
C VAL A 82 7.59 25.52 5.42
N GLY A 83 7.62 24.20 5.19
CA GLY A 83 6.42 23.36 5.29
C GLY A 83 5.90 23.30 6.73
N PRO A 84 4.58 23.04 6.94
CA PRO A 84 4.02 22.86 8.28
C PRO A 84 4.72 21.71 9.00
N ASP A 85 5.07 21.92 10.27
CA ASP A 85 5.72 20.91 11.11
C ASP A 85 4.82 19.67 11.29
N VAL A 86 5.17 18.59 10.60
CA VAL A 86 4.46 17.31 10.63
C VAL A 86 5.01 16.33 11.67
N THR A 87 6.00 16.73 12.49
CA THR A 87 6.43 15.91 13.63
C THR A 87 5.33 15.76 14.69
N HIS A 88 4.35 16.68 14.67
CA HIS A 88 3.08 16.59 15.38
C HIS A 88 1.96 16.37 14.35
N PRO A 89 1.54 15.12 14.07
CA PRO A 89 0.49 14.87 13.09
C PRO A 89 -0.81 15.56 13.52
N ASN A 90 -1.25 16.55 12.74
CA ASN A 90 -2.61 17.07 12.84
C ASN A 90 -3.56 15.97 12.34
N PHE A 91 -4.14 15.23 13.27
CA PHE A 91 -5.18 14.25 12.95
C PHE A 91 -6.35 14.95 12.27
N ILE A 92 -6.68 14.51 11.04
CA ILE A 92 -7.94 14.88 10.40
C ILE A 92 -9.03 14.07 11.09
N TYR A 93 -9.77 14.70 11.99
CA TYR A 93 -11.00 14.13 12.52
C TYR A 93 -12.10 14.36 11.49
N TRP A 94 -12.51 13.30 10.79
CA TRP A 94 -13.54 13.36 9.73
C TRP A 94 -14.93 13.83 10.22
N THR A 95 -15.10 14.02 11.53
CA THR A 95 -16.32 14.50 12.18
C THR A 95 -16.20 15.92 12.72
N LYS A 96 -15.13 16.66 12.43
CA LYS A 96 -14.93 18.05 12.89
C LYS A 96 -14.50 18.95 11.73
N ASP A 97 -15.21 20.08 11.58
CA ASP A 97 -14.97 21.07 10.52
C ASP A 97 -13.73 21.96 10.74
N SER A 98 -12.89 21.71 11.75
CA SER A 98 -11.61 22.42 11.88
C SER A 98 -10.52 21.61 12.57
N VAL A 99 -9.29 21.85 12.11
CA VAL A 99 -8.06 21.36 12.74
C VAL A 99 -7.58 22.40 13.75
N SER A 100 -7.36 22.00 14.99
CA SER A 100 -6.63 22.80 15.99
C SER A 100 -5.65 21.91 16.73
N CYS A 101 -4.46 22.45 17.00
CA CYS A 101 -3.41 21.75 17.72
C CYS A 101 -3.86 21.50 19.18
N PRO A 102 -3.59 20.33 19.78
CA PRO A 102 -3.89 20.09 21.19
C PRO A 102 -3.13 21.08 22.07
N LYS A 103 -3.80 21.63 23.09
CA LYS A 103 -3.17 22.61 24.00
C LYS A 103 -2.15 21.99 24.96
N GLN A 104 -2.03 20.66 25.03
CA GLN A 104 -1.08 19.94 25.88
C GLN A 104 -0.73 18.59 25.25
N LEU A 105 0.56 18.25 25.28
CA LEU A 105 1.17 16.97 24.88
C LEU A 105 0.91 15.89 25.93
#